data_AF-A0ABD1C5T6-F1
#
_entry.id   AF-A0ABD1C5T6-F1
#
_cell.length_a   1.000
_cell.length_b   1.000
_cell.length_c   1.000
_cell.angle_alpha   90.00
_cell.angle_beta   90.00
_cell.angle_gamma   90.00
#
_symmetry.space_group_name_H-M   'P 1'
#
loop_
_entity.id
_entity.type
_entity.pdbx_description
1 polymer ?
#
loop_
_entity_poly.entity_id
_entity_poly.type
_entity_poly.pdbx_seq_one_letter_code
_entity_poly.pdbx_strand_id
1 'polypeptide(L)' 'MASPSRLCIENVENIVIHYYQTLRLWRKNLLGRQKEIMDLGFDDKFIRTWEYYFDYCAAGFKPRTLGITR' A
#
# COMPACT_ATOMS: atom_id res chain seq x y z
N MET A 1 -0.41 -29.34 19.02
CA MET A 1 0.27 -29.09 17.73
C MET A 1 -0.81 -29.11 16.66
N ALA A 2 -1.00 -28.02 15.92
CA ALA A 2 -2.05 -27.95 14.89
C ALA A 2 -1.71 -28.88 13.71
N SER A 3 -2.69 -29.67 13.26
CA SER A 3 -2.54 -30.57 12.12
C SER A 3 -2.42 -29.75 10.82
N PRO A 4 -1.46 -30.05 9.91
CA PRO A 4 -1.30 -29.28 8.68
C PRO A 4 -2.51 -29.47 7.75
N SER A 5 -3.02 -28.38 7.20
CA SER A 5 -4.10 -28.40 6.22
C SER A 5 -3.59 -28.92 4.87
N ARG A 6 -4.40 -29.74 4.18
CA ARG A 6 -4.11 -30.27 2.83
C ARG A 6 -4.61 -29.32 1.73
N LEU A 7 -4.23 -28.04 1.80
CA LEU A 7 -4.58 -27.09 0.74
C LEU A 7 -3.57 -27.22 -0.41
N CYS A 8 -4.08 -27.35 -1.63
CA CYS A 8 -3.30 -27.25 -2.87
C CYS A 8 -3.49 -25.87 -3.47
N ILE A 9 -2.40 -25.30 -4.00
CA ILE A 9 -2.43 -24.03 -4.72
C ILE A 9 -2.87 -24.32 -6.15
N GLU A 10 -4.06 -23.87 -6.52
CA GLU A 10 -4.60 -24.03 -7.88
C GLU A 10 -4.16 -22.91 -8.83
N ASN A 11 -4.08 -21.67 -8.33
CA ASN A 11 -3.67 -20.51 -9.13
C ASN A 11 -2.98 -19.47 -8.24
N VAL A 12 -2.07 -18.71 -8.86
CA VAL A 12 -1.26 -17.66 -8.24
C VAL A 12 -1.18 -16.49 -9.21
N GLU A 13 -1.69 -15.33 -8.81
CA GLU A 13 -1.68 -14.13 -9.64
C GLU A 13 -0.86 -13.01 -9.02
N ASN A 14 -0.06 -12.34 -9.85
CA ASN A 14 0.70 -11.16 -9.44
C ASN A 14 -0.13 -9.89 -9.67
N ILE A 15 -0.56 -9.27 -8.58
CA ILE A 15 -1.45 -8.08 -8.59
C ILE A 15 -0.71 -6.78 -8.30
N VAL A 16 0.63 -6.79 -8.34
CA VAL A 16 1.48 -5.64 -8.00
C VAL A 16 1.09 -4.36 -8.75
N ILE A 17 0.73 -4.46 -10.03
CA ILE A 17 0.39 -3.30 -10.85
C ILE A 17 -0.94 -2.64 -10.40
N HIS A 18 -1.90 -3.44 -9.95
CA HIS A 18 -3.16 -2.94 -9.42
C HIS A 18 -2.93 -2.26 -8.07
N TYR A 19 -2.09 -2.87 -7.23
CA TYR A 19 -1.75 -2.31 -5.92
C TYR A 19 -1.00 -0.97 -6.04
N TYR A 20 -0.10 -0.85 -7.02
CA TYR A 20 0.57 0.43 -7.33
C TYR A 20 -0.45 1.53 -7.65
N GLN A 21 -1.44 1.25 -8.51
CA GLN A 21 -2.49 2.22 -8.85
C GLN A 21 -3.30 2.64 -7.62
N THR A 22 -3.64 1.68 -6.75
CA THR A 22 -4.34 1.95 -5.50
C THR A 22 -3.56 2.91 -4.61
N LEU A 23 -2.26 2.69 -4.41
CA LEU A 23 -1.41 3.56 -3.58
C LEU A 23 -1.32 4.99 -4.14
N ARG A 24 -1.29 5.14 -5.48
CA ARG A 24 -1.30 6.46 -6.12
C ARG A 24 -2.60 7.21 -5.88
N LEU A 25 -3.75 6.53 -5.96
CA LEU A 25 -5.04 7.12 -5.66
C LEU A 25 -5.16 7.51 -4.18
N TRP A 26 -4.67 6.66 -3.28
CA TRP A 26 -4.67 6.97 -1.85
C TRP A 26 -3.79 8.16 -1.50
N ARG A 27 -2.58 8.27 -2.07
CA ARG A 27 -1.73 9.46 -1.91
C ARG A 27 -2.45 10.73 -2.38
N LYS A 28 -3.07 10.68 -3.56
CA LYS A 28 -3.83 11.83 -4.10
C LYS A 28 -4.96 12.25 -3.16
N ASN A 29 -5.70 11.28 -2.61
CA ASN A 29 -6.79 11.55 -1.70
C ASN A 29 -6.32 12.12 -0.35
N LEU A 30 -5.21 11.60 0.19
CA LEU A 30 -4.61 12.10 1.42
C LEU A 30 -4.22 13.58 1.28
N LEU A 31 -3.48 13.92 0.21
CA LEU A 31 -3.04 15.30 -0.04
C LEU A 31 -4.22 16.23 -0.35
N GLY A 32 -5.21 15.74 -1.09
CA GLY A 32 -6.44 16.49 -1.38
C GLY A 32 -7.28 16.81 -0.13
N ARG A 33 -7.15 16.02 0.93
CA ARG A 33 -7.85 16.20 2.22
C ARG A 33 -6.91 16.61 3.36
N GLN A 34 -5.71 17.09 3.06
CA GLN A 34 -4.71 17.45 4.08
C GLN A 34 -5.28 18.40 5.13
N LYS A 35 -6.06 19.40 4.71
CA LYS A 35 -6.68 20.36 5.63
C LYS A 35 -7.63 19.68 6.62
N GLU A 36 -8.52 18.82 6.15
CA GLU A 36 -9.43 18.05 7.00
C GLU A 36 -8.66 17.16 7.99
N ILE A 37 -7.55 16.58 7.54
CA ILE A 37 -6.69 15.74 8.38
C ILE A 37 -5.99 16.59 9.47
N MET A 38 -5.55 17.80 9.14
CA MET A 38 -4.99 18.73 10.13
C MET A 38 -6.06 19.18 11.13
N ASP A 39 -7.28 19.41 10.67
CA ASP A 39 -8.43 19.77 11.54
C ASP A 39 -8.80 18.62 12.50
N LEU A 40 -8.50 17.37 12.16
CA LEU A 40 -8.63 16.20 13.05
C LEU A 40 -7.52 16.11 14.12
N GLY A 41 -6.56 17.04 14.13
CA GLY A 41 -5.46 17.10 15.10
C GLY A 41 -4.19 16.37 14.68
N PHE A 42 -4.08 15.95 13.42
CA PHE A 42 -2.83 15.41 12.88
C PHE A 42 -1.90 16.53 12.41
N ASP A 43 -0.59 16.30 12.50
CA ASP A 43 0.43 17.28 12.16
C ASP A 43 1.02 17.04 10.75
N ASP A 44 1.81 18.01 10.27
CA ASP A 44 2.52 17.87 9.00
C ASP A 44 3.48 16.67 8.98
N LYS A 45 4.00 16.26 10.14
CA LYS A 45 4.87 15.08 10.25
C LYS A 45 4.09 13.81 9.89
N PHE A 46 2.84 13.68 10.34
CA PHE A 46 1.96 12.58 9.96
C PHE A 46 1.74 12.53 8.46
N ILE A 47 1.40 13.67 7.84
CA ILE A 47 1.17 13.76 6.38
C ILE A 47 2.44 13.36 5.61
N ARG A 48 3.61 13.89 5.99
CA ARG A 48 4.89 13.55 5.34
C ARG A 48 5.26 12.08 5.52
N THR A 49 4.92 11.48 6.66
CA THR A 49 5.17 10.05 6.92
C THR A 49 4.33 9.19 5.98
N TRP A 50 3.04 9.52 5.81
CA TRP A 50 2.15 8.80 4.92
C TRP A 50 2.47 9.01 3.44
N GLU A 51 2.88 10.22 3.07
CA GLU A 51 3.37 10.49 1.73
C GLU A 51 4.61 9.65 1.40
N TYR A 52 5.58 9.61 2.32
CA TYR A 52 6.76 8.75 2.21
C TYR A 52 6.39 7.28 2.12
N TYR A 53 5.45 6.80 2.94
CA TYR A 53 4.96 5.43 2.91
C TYR A 53 4.40 5.05 1.52
N PHE A 54 3.52 5.89 0.95
CA PHE A 54 2.95 5.63 -0.37
C PHE A 54 4.00 5.60 -1.46
N ASP A 55 4.98 6.50 -1.43
CA ASP A 55 6.06 6.53 -2.40
C ASP A 55 7.06 5.39 -2.23
N TYR A 56 7.39 5.02 -1.01
CA TYR A 56 8.24 3.87 -0.70
C TYR A 56 7.61 2.56 -1.19
N CYS A 57 6.34 2.33 -0.85
CA CYS A 57 5.61 1.16 -1.34
C CYS A 57 5.52 1.18 -2.88
N ALA A 58 5.22 2.33 -3.48
CA ALA A 58 5.17 2.48 -4.94
C ALA A 58 6.54 2.24 -5.62
N ALA A 59 7.65 2.64 -4.97
CA ALA A 59 9.01 2.42 -5.45
C ALA A 59 9.44 0.96 -5.33
N GLY A 60 8.96 0.23 -4.31
CA GLY A 60 9.20 -1.21 -4.14
C GLY A 60 8.65 -2.10 -5.28
N PHE A 61 7.79 -1.55 -6.13
CA PHE A 61 7.24 -2.23 -7.31
C PHE A 61 7.97 -1.92 -8.63
N LYS A 62 8.86 -0.92 -8.64
CA LYS A 62 9.54 -0.46 -9.87
C LYS A 62 10.72 -1.36 -10.25
N PRO A 63 11.60 -1.79 -9.34
CA PRO A 63 12.35 -3.03 -9.51
C PRO A 63 11.43 -4.18 -9.06
N ARG A 64 11.48 -5.35 -9.71
CA ARG A 64 10.67 -6.54 -9.36
C ARG A 64 11.07 -7.14 -7.99
N THR A 65 11.21 -6.34 -6.94
CA THR A 65 11.79 -6.74 -5.65
C THR A 65 10.73 -7.15 -4.64
N LEU A 66 9.48 -6.70 -4.80
CA LEU A 66 8.35 -7.11 -3.95
C LEU A 66 7.24 -7.72 -4.83
N GLY A 67 6.95 -9.01 -4.62
CA GLY A 67 5.80 -9.69 -5.21
C GLY A 67 4.61 -9.64 -4.26
N ILE A 68 3.47 -9.15 -4.73
CA ILE A 68 2.18 -9.33 -4.07
C ILE A 68 1.42 -10.39 -4.86
N THR A 69 1.28 -11.54 -4.24
CA THR A 69 0.66 -12.72 -4.83
C THR A 69 -0.71 -12.92 -4.21
N ARG A 70 -1.75 -13.04 -5.06
CA ARG A 70 -3.10 -13.42 -4.65
C ARG A 70 -3.38 -14.87 -5.00
#